data_AF-A0A2P7QK60-F1
#
_entry.id   AF-A0A2P7QK60-F1
#
_cell.length_a   1.000
_cell.length_b   1.000
_cell.length_c   1.000
_cell.angle_alpha   90.00
_cell.angle_beta   90.00
_cell.angle_gamma   90.00
#
_symmetry.space_group_name_H-M   'P 1'
#
loop_
_entity.id
_entity.type
_entity.pdbx_description
1 polymer ?
#
loop_
_entity_poly.entity_id
_entity_poly.type
_entity_poly.pdbx_seq_one_letter_code
_entity_poly.pdbx_strand_id
1 'polypeptide(L)'
;MTSPSQARPNDFLARRLGRIVPLCRLTILIAAPLFPAQLSLGTFAASLLFIPHHAPGMAFGIPLNPIGWTLQYELVFYPLFALALALPRRIGIALIAAILGLWVVAVSRGLLGHDNALAYLGRPIILYFLAAMALGVVRERWRGNAAGPLAFAVSLGIAAAAMAAACASRFLPGLAPSSTTAILAVATVIAVSACAFSRNAASGGRAQSVSRAVGDATYSIYLTHLLPLALLAVAMPAAVSAVALAVFVPVGSLVAVGSGLLI
;
A
#
# COMPACT_ATOMS: atom_id res chain seq x y z
N MET A 1 7.44 13.58 32.04
CA MET A 1 7.35 12.13 31.78
C MET A 1 5.94 11.81 31.32
N THR A 2 5.67 11.83 30.02
CA THR A 2 4.35 11.47 29.47
C THR A 2 4.35 9.96 29.22
N SER A 3 3.47 9.25 29.92
CA SER A 3 3.14 7.84 29.68
C SER A 3 2.96 7.56 28.18
N PRO A 4 3.45 6.42 27.63
CA PRO A 4 3.15 6.03 26.25
C PRO A 4 1.64 5.88 26.15
N SER A 5 0.98 6.86 25.53
CA SER A 5 -0.48 6.89 25.39
C SER A 5 -0.94 5.57 24.78
N GLN A 6 -1.71 4.77 25.53
CA GLN A 6 -2.51 3.71 24.92
C GLN A 6 -3.39 4.40 23.88
N ALA A 7 -3.06 4.20 22.59
CA ALA A 7 -3.76 4.88 21.52
C ALA A 7 -5.23 4.44 21.56
N ARG A 8 -6.12 5.36 21.94
CA ARG A 8 -7.56 5.08 21.97
C ARG A 8 -8.01 4.75 20.53
N PRO A 9 -8.89 3.76 20.33
CA PRO A 9 -9.38 3.39 19.00
C PRO A 9 -9.88 4.58 18.17
N ASN A 10 -10.59 5.51 18.82
CA ASN A 10 -11.11 6.72 18.17
C ASN A 10 -9.99 7.65 17.70
N ASP A 11 -8.95 7.84 18.51
CA ASP A 11 -7.82 8.68 18.14
C ASP A 11 -7.03 8.07 16.97
N PHE A 12 -6.96 6.74 16.90
CA PHE A 12 -6.35 6.04 15.77
C PHE A 12 -7.13 6.32 14.48
N LEU A 13 -8.46 6.15 14.50
CA LEU A 13 -9.31 6.42 13.33
C LEU A 13 -9.23 7.89 12.90
N ALA A 14 -9.41 8.82 13.84
CA ALA A 14 -9.42 10.25 13.55
C ALA A 14 -8.09 10.72 12.91
N ARG A 15 -6.94 10.28 13.44
CA ARG A 15 -5.63 10.63 12.88
C ARG A 15 -5.42 10.06 11.47
N ARG A 16 -5.86 8.83 11.22
CA ARG A 16 -5.70 8.18 9.91
C ARG A 16 -6.61 8.82 8.87
N LEU A 17 -7.91 8.94 9.18
CA LEU A 17 -8.89 9.54 8.29
C LEU A 17 -8.58 11.02 8.02
N GLY A 18 -8.19 11.79 9.04
CA GLY A 18 -7.86 13.21 8.90
C GLY A 18 -6.63 13.47 8.02
N ARG A 19 -5.68 12.52 7.93
CA ARG A 19 -4.53 12.62 7.03
C ARG A 19 -4.86 12.21 5.60
N ILE A 20 -5.68 11.18 5.45
CA ILE A 20 -5.83 10.44 4.18
C ILE A 20 -6.99 10.98 3.35
N VAL A 21 -8.16 11.10 3.97
CA VAL A 21 -9.40 11.43 3.27
C VAL A 21 -9.33 12.79 2.54
N PRO A 22 -8.79 13.87 3.15
CA PRO A 22 -8.74 15.17 2.48
C PRO A 22 -7.87 15.15 1.23
N LEU A 23 -6.65 14.61 1.33
CA LEU A 23 -5.71 14.54 0.21
C LEU A 23 -6.24 13.68 -0.92
N CYS A 24 -6.85 12.54 -0.61
CA CYS A 24 -7.40 11.66 -1.64
C CYS A 24 -8.59 12.28 -2.35
N ARG A 25 -9.52 12.90 -1.62
CA ARG A 25 -10.63 13.63 -2.26
C ARG A 25 -10.12 14.74 -3.16
N LEU A 26 -9.13 15.51 -2.71
CA LEU A 26 -8.50 16.54 -3.53
C LEU A 26 -7.90 15.96 -4.82
N THR A 27 -7.12 14.88 -4.73
CA THR A 27 -6.55 14.24 -5.93
C THR A 27 -7.62 13.70 -6.88
N ILE A 28 -8.75 13.18 -6.37
CA ILE A 28 -9.87 12.74 -7.19
C ILE A 28 -10.53 13.92 -7.91
N LEU A 29 -10.74 15.05 -7.21
CA LEU A 29 -11.29 16.27 -7.80
C LEU A 29 -10.41 16.81 -8.94
N ILE A 30 -9.09 16.71 -8.80
CA ILE A 30 -8.12 17.13 -9.82
C ILE A 30 -8.04 16.11 -10.96
N ALA A 31 -8.11 14.80 -10.66
CA ALA A 31 -8.01 13.73 -11.65
C ALA A 31 -9.27 13.62 -12.53
N ALA A 32 -10.44 13.82 -11.94
CA ALA A 32 -11.74 13.66 -12.59
C ALA A 32 -11.85 14.32 -13.99
N PRO A 33 -11.49 15.60 -14.19
CA PRO A 33 -11.56 16.25 -15.51
C PRO A 33 -10.53 15.71 -16.53
N LEU A 34 -9.46 15.04 -16.09
CA LEU A 34 -8.45 14.45 -16.99
C LEU A 34 -8.95 13.17 -17.67
N PHE A 35 -10.01 12.57 -17.15
CA PHE A 35 -10.56 11.29 -17.58
C PHE A 35 -12.07 11.39 -17.88
N PRO A 36 -12.48 12.25 -18.83
CA PRO A 36 -13.90 12.54 -19.08
C PRO A 36 -14.67 11.32 -19.59
N ALA A 37 -14.01 10.38 -20.28
CA ALA A 37 -14.63 9.16 -20.78
C ALA A 37 -15.02 8.17 -19.65
N GLN A 38 -14.41 8.31 -18.48
CA GLN A 38 -14.63 7.48 -17.30
C GLN A 38 -15.57 8.14 -16.27
N LEU A 39 -15.94 9.39 -16.53
CA LEU A 39 -16.65 10.24 -15.59
C LEU A 39 -18.17 10.15 -15.77
N SER A 40 -18.84 9.75 -14.70
CA SER A 40 -20.29 9.85 -14.52
C SER A 40 -20.55 10.31 -13.09
N LEU A 41 -21.74 10.85 -12.81
CA LEU A 41 -22.09 11.26 -11.45
C LEU A 41 -21.94 10.10 -10.45
N GLY A 42 -22.30 8.87 -10.88
CA GLY A 42 -22.16 7.65 -10.08
C GLY A 42 -20.69 7.26 -9.82
N THR A 43 -19.84 7.23 -10.86
CA THR A 43 -18.41 6.86 -10.70
C THR A 43 -17.63 7.90 -9.91
N PHE A 44 -17.97 9.18 -10.05
CA PHE A 44 -17.40 10.27 -9.27
C PHE A 44 -17.79 10.19 -7.79
N ALA A 45 -19.09 10.02 -7.49
CA ALA A 45 -19.57 9.87 -6.12
C ALA A 45 -19.00 8.60 -5.46
N ALA A 46 -18.99 7.47 -6.15
CA ALA A 46 -18.40 6.22 -5.66
C ALA A 46 -16.90 6.37 -5.39
N SER A 47 -16.15 7.07 -6.25
CA SER A 47 -14.73 7.38 -6.02
C SER A 47 -14.51 8.23 -4.77
N LEU A 48 -15.32 9.27 -4.54
CA LEU A 48 -15.21 10.15 -3.36
C LEU A 48 -15.58 9.45 -2.04
N LEU A 49 -16.43 8.42 -2.13
CA LEU A 49 -16.82 7.55 -1.02
C LEU A 49 -15.92 6.32 -0.89
N PHE A 50 -14.94 6.15 -1.77
CA PHE A 50 -14.01 5.01 -1.81
C PHE A 50 -14.72 3.64 -1.96
N ILE A 51 -15.85 3.63 -2.66
CA ILE A 51 -16.61 2.41 -2.94
C ILE A 51 -16.05 1.79 -4.24
N PRO A 52 -15.62 0.51 -4.23
CA PRO A 52 -15.23 -0.19 -5.44
C PRO A 52 -16.39 -0.18 -6.44
N HIS A 53 -16.15 0.29 -7.66
CA HIS A 53 -17.16 0.42 -8.70
C HIS A 53 -16.55 0.12 -10.07
N HIS A 54 -17.43 -0.07 -11.04
CA HIS A 54 -17.03 -0.21 -12.44
C HIS A 54 -17.00 1.17 -13.10
N ALA A 55 -15.83 1.59 -13.59
CA ALA A 55 -15.69 2.79 -14.40
C ALA A 55 -15.40 2.37 -15.86
N PRO A 56 -15.99 3.04 -16.87
CA PRO A 56 -15.79 2.69 -18.27
C PRO A 56 -14.30 2.59 -18.64
N GLY A 57 -13.87 1.54 -19.34
CA GLY A 57 -12.47 1.39 -19.76
C GLY A 57 -11.44 1.18 -18.64
N MET A 58 -11.87 0.98 -17.39
CA MET A 58 -11.00 0.62 -16.26
C MET A 58 -11.41 -0.73 -15.67
N ALA A 59 -10.46 -1.44 -15.07
CA ALA A 59 -10.78 -2.66 -14.33
C ALA A 59 -11.65 -2.35 -13.10
N PHE A 60 -12.53 -3.29 -12.72
CA PHE A 60 -13.40 -3.14 -11.56
C PHE A 60 -12.62 -2.77 -10.29
N GLY A 61 -13.10 -1.76 -9.55
CA GLY A 61 -12.52 -1.29 -8.30
C GLY A 61 -11.41 -0.24 -8.46
N ILE A 62 -10.96 0.08 -9.67
CA ILE A 62 -10.03 1.19 -9.90
C ILE A 62 -10.79 2.52 -9.79
N PRO A 63 -10.46 3.39 -8.82
CA PRO A 63 -11.09 4.70 -8.71
C PRO A 63 -10.48 5.69 -9.73
N LEU A 64 -11.10 6.86 -9.88
CA LEU A 64 -10.63 7.92 -10.80
C LEU A 64 -9.19 8.36 -10.54
N ASN A 65 -8.69 8.26 -9.31
CA ASN A 65 -7.25 8.23 -9.05
C ASN A 65 -6.79 6.76 -9.13
N PRO A 66 -6.06 6.33 -10.17
CA PRO A 66 -5.79 4.91 -10.41
C PRO A 66 -5.01 4.24 -9.27
N ILE A 67 -4.33 5.00 -8.40
CA ILE A 67 -3.61 4.48 -7.24
C ILE A 67 -4.49 4.32 -5.99
N GLY A 68 -5.66 4.95 -5.96
CA GLY A 68 -6.60 4.89 -4.84
C GLY A 68 -7.18 3.50 -4.58
N TRP A 69 -6.88 2.51 -5.43
CA TRP A 69 -7.29 1.13 -5.24
C TRP A 69 -6.72 0.51 -3.95
N THR A 70 -5.48 0.82 -3.56
CA THR A 70 -4.88 0.33 -2.30
C THR A 70 -5.52 0.97 -1.08
N LEU A 71 -5.94 2.24 -1.21
CA LEU A 71 -6.58 2.98 -0.13
C LEU A 71 -7.94 2.40 0.24
N GLN A 72 -8.68 1.84 -0.73
CA GLN A 72 -9.92 1.11 -0.43
C GLN A 72 -9.68 -0.02 0.57
N TYR A 73 -8.53 -0.72 0.50
CA TYR A 73 -8.14 -1.72 1.50
C TYR A 73 -7.77 -1.07 2.84
N GLU A 74 -7.09 0.07 2.84
CA GLU A 74 -6.73 0.77 4.08
C GLU A 74 -7.97 1.17 4.90
N LEU A 75 -9.01 1.69 4.24
CA LEU A 75 -10.28 2.06 4.89
C LEU A 75 -10.99 0.86 5.53
N VAL A 76 -10.84 -0.33 4.96
CA VAL A 76 -11.33 -1.59 5.54
C VAL A 76 -10.49 -2.00 6.75
N PHE A 77 -9.17 -1.82 6.69
CA PHE A 77 -8.29 -2.19 7.80
C PHE A 77 -8.45 -1.27 9.02
N TYR A 78 -8.76 0.01 8.83
CA TYR A 78 -8.89 0.96 9.93
C TYR A 78 -9.91 0.57 11.02
N PRO A 79 -11.17 0.24 10.72
CA PRO A 79 -12.11 -0.23 11.75
C PRO A 79 -11.67 -1.55 12.39
N LEU A 80 -11.08 -2.48 11.61
CA LEU A 80 -10.57 -3.75 12.14
C LEU A 80 -9.44 -3.53 13.16
N PHE A 81 -8.53 -2.60 12.86
CA PHE A 81 -7.47 -2.21 13.78
C PHE A 81 -7.97 -1.46 15.00
N ALA A 82 -8.94 -0.55 14.82
CA ALA A 82 -9.56 0.15 15.93
C ALA A 82 -10.21 -0.85 16.91
N LEU A 83 -10.91 -1.85 16.38
CA LEU A 83 -11.48 -2.95 17.17
C LEU A 83 -10.38 -3.77 17.87
N ALA A 84 -9.32 -4.14 17.17
CA ALA A 84 -8.22 -4.90 17.78
C ALA A 84 -7.47 -4.11 18.86
N LEU A 85 -7.38 -2.79 18.75
CA LEU A 85 -6.80 -1.91 19.77
C LEU A 85 -7.67 -1.82 21.03
N ALA A 86 -8.98 -2.05 20.92
CA ALA A 86 -9.89 -2.13 22.07
C ALA A 86 -9.78 -3.46 22.83
N LEU A 87 -9.14 -4.47 22.24
CA LEU A 87 -9.00 -5.81 22.78
C LEU A 87 -7.60 -6.07 23.34
N PRO A 88 -7.42 -7.08 24.21
CA PRO A 88 -6.09 -7.54 24.59
C PRO A 88 -5.27 -7.89 23.34
N ARG A 89 -4.02 -7.43 23.27
CA ARG A 89 -3.14 -7.52 22.08
C ARG A 89 -3.20 -8.88 21.37
N ARG A 90 -3.11 -9.98 22.12
CA ARG A 90 -3.14 -11.35 21.56
C ARG A 90 -4.47 -11.67 20.88
N ILE A 91 -5.58 -11.26 21.51
CA ILE A 91 -6.93 -11.46 20.98
C ILE A 91 -7.15 -10.57 19.76
N GLY A 92 -6.77 -9.30 19.83
CA GLY A 92 -6.91 -8.37 18.70
C GLY A 92 -6.15 -8.83 17.45
N ILE A 93 -4.90 -9.31 17.61
CA ILE A 93 -4.10 -9.87 16.50
C ILE A 93 -4.76 -11.13 15.93
N ALA A 94 -5.18 -12.07 16.80
CA ALA A 94 -5.82 -13.31 16.36
C ALA A 94 -7.15 -13.05 15.63
N LEU A 95 -7.93 -12.09 16.14
CA LEU A 95 -9.21 -11.68 15.56
C LEU A 95 -9.02 -11.11 14.15
N ILE A 96 -8.10 -10.15 13.98
CA ILE A 96 -7.79 -9.59 12.65
C ILE A 96 -7.32 -10.68 11.70
N ALA A 97 -6.40 -11.55 12.16
CA ALA A 97 -5.88 -12.65 11.35
C ALA A 97 -7.01 -13.59 10.88
N ALA A 98 -7.93 -13.93 11.78
CA ALA A 98 -9.06 -14.80 11.49
C ALA A 98 -10.04 -14.14 10.51
N ILE A 99 -10.47 -12.89 10.76
CA ILE A 99 -11.41 -12.17 9.88
C ILE A 99 -10.83 -12.07 8.46
N LEU A 100 -9.60 -11.57 8.33
CA LEU A 100 -8.97 -11.35 7.05
C LEU A 100 -8.66 -12.67 6.33
N GLY A 101 -8.19 -13.69 7.07
CA GLY A 101 -7.91 -15.01 6.51
C GLY A 101 -9.17 -15.71 5.99
N LEU A 102 -10.25 -15.70 6.78
CA LEU A 102 -11.54 -16.27 6.38
C LEU A 102 -12.13 -15.54 5.18
N TRP A 103 -11.98 -14.21 5.10
CA TRP A 103 -12.44 -13.44 3.96
C TRP A 103 -11.70 -13.81 2.67
N VAL A 104 -10.37 -13.94 2.72
CA VAL A 104 -9.59 -14.41 1.56
C VAL A 104 -10.00 -15.82 1.13
N VAL A 105 -10.24 -16.72 2.08
CA VAL A 105 -10.73 -18.08 1.79
C VAL A 105 -12.10 -18.01 1.11
N ALA A 106 -13.03 -17.20 1.62
CA ALA A 106 -14.37 -17.05 1.04
C ALA A 106 -14.32 -16.53 -0.40
N VAL A 107 -13.48 -15.53 -0.68
CA VAL A 107 -13.26 -15.01 -2.04
C VAL A 107 -12.62 -16.06 -2.94
N SER A 108 -11.60 -16.76 -2.45
CA SER A 108 -10.87 -17.77 -3.23
C SER A 108 -11.71 -19.01 -3.55
N ARG A 109 -12.74 -19.28 -2.73
CA ARG A 109 -13.75 -20.33 -2.96
C ARG A 109 -14.89 -19.87 -3.86
N GLY A 110 -14.89 -18.63 -4.35
CA GLY A 110 -15.94 -18.09 -5.20
C GLY A 110 -17.27 -17.89 -4.48
N LEU A 111 -17.27 -17.80 -3.14
CA LEU A 111 -18.50 -17.57 -2.36
C LEU A 111 -19.07 -16.17 -2.56
N LEU A 112 -18.28 -15.26 -3.12
CA LEU A 112 -18.65 -13.89 -3.46
C LEU A 112 -18.54 -13.73 -4.98
N GLY A 113 -19.55 -13.12 -5.61
CA GLY A 113 -19.58 -12.90 -7.07
C GLY A 113 -18.42 -12.02 -7.57
N HIS A 114 -18.03 -12.18 -8.83
CA HIS A 114 -16.81 -11.56 -9.41
C HIS A 114 -16.82 -10.02 -9.39
N ASP A 115 -17.98 -9.37 -9.59
CA ASP A 115 -18.15 -7.91 -9.56
C ASP A 115 -18.66 -7.39 -8.20
N ASN A 116 -18.43 -8.16 -7.14
CA ASN A 116 -18.82 -7.76 -5.80
C ASN A 116 -17.69 -6.94 -5.13
N ALA A 117 -18.02 -5.80 -4.55
CA ALA A 117 -17.07 -4.97 -3.80
C ALA A 117 -16.37 -5.76 -2.67
N LEU A 118 -17.08 -6.68 -1.99
CA LEU A 118 -16.51 -7.56 -0.97
C LEU A 118 -15.57 -8.61 -1.57
N ALA A 119 -15.84 -9.09 -2.78
CA ALA A 119 -14.91 -9.99 -3.48
C ALA A 119 -13.62 -9.25 -3.85
N TYR A 120 -13.77 -8.00 -4.33
CA TYR A 120 -12.66 -7.13 -4.64
C TYR A 120 -11.79 -6.83 -3.41
N LEU A 121 -12.40 -6.39 -2.31
CA LEU A 121 -11.68 -6.05 -1.07
C LEU A 121 -11.09 -7.28 -0.37
N GLY A 122 -11.67 -8.47 -0.58
CA GLY A 122 -11.17 -9.73 -0.04
C GLY A 122 -10.11 -10.43 -0.90
N ARG A 123 -9.52 -9.74 -1.89
CA ARG A 123 -8.50 -10.30 -2.77
C ARG A 123 -7.26 -10.80 -2.02
N PRO A 124 -6.50 -11.75 -2.58
CA PRO A 124 -5.31 -12.34 -1.94
C PRO A 124 -4.21 -11.34 -1.54
N ILE A 125 -4.28 -10.08 -1.97
CA ILE A 125 -3.37 -9.02 -1.49
C ILE A 125 -3.38 -8.86 0.04
N ILE A 126 -4.50 -9.19 0.70
CA ILE A 126 -4.60 -9.25 2.16
C ILE A 126 -3.57 -10.21 2.78
N LEU A 127 -3.16 -11.27 2.08
CA LEU A 127 -2.19 -12.23 2.60
C LEU A 127 -0.82 -11.59 2.84
N TYR A 128 -0.43 -10.58 2.06
CA TYR A 128 0.80 -9.82 2.30
C TYR A 128 0.72 -9.03 3.60
N PHE A 129 -0.45 -8.46 3.88
CA PHE A 129 -0.70 -7.77 5.13
C PHE A 129 -0.64 -8.74 6.33
N LEU A 130 -1.23 -9.94 6.21
CA LEU A 130 -1.14 -10.98 7.24
C LEU A 130 0.30 -11.46 7.47
N ALA A 131 1.08 -11.65 6.40
CA ALA A 131 2.49 -11.98 6.50
C ALA A 131 3.28 -10.89 7.23
N ALA A 132 3.00 -9.62 6.94
CA ALA A 132 3.64 -8.51 7.63
C ALA A 132 3.29 -8.46 9.14
N MET A 133 2.03 -8.74 9.48
CA MET A 133 1.59 -8.83 10.88
C MET A 133 2.29 -9.98 11.61
N ALA A 134 2.41 -11.16 10.97
CA ALA A 134 3.12 -12.31 11.52
C ALA A 134 4.60 -11.99 11.79
N LEU A 135 5.28 -11.33 10.84
CA LEU A 135 6.66 -10.86 11.03
C LEU A 135 6.78 -9.90 12.22
N GLY A 136 5.81 -9.01 12.42
CA GLY A 136 5.77 -8.13 13.59
C GLY A 136 5.69 -8.88 14.93
N VAL A 137 4.89 -9.96 14.98
CA VAL A 137 4.77 -10.83 16.17
C VAL A 137 6.07 -11.61 16.42
N VAL A 138 6.66 -12.17 15.36
CA VAL A 138 7.94 -12.90 15.45
C VAL A 138 9.03 -11.98 15.98
N ARG A 139 9.14 -10.77 15.42
CA ARG A 139 10.09 -9.75 15.87
C ARG A 139 9.95 -9.49 17.37
N GLU A 140 8.74 -9.26 17.87
CA GLU A 140 8.51 -8.96 19.29
C GLU A 140 8.99 -10.09 20.20
N ARG A 141 8.72 -11.35 19.83
CA ARG A 141 9.18 -12.52 20.58
C ARG A 141 10.71 -12.68 20.53
N TRP A 142 11.36 -12.16 19.49
CA TRP A 142 12.80 -12.31 19.27
C TRP A 142 13.60 -11.07 19.72
N ARG A 143 12.95 -10.03 20.28
CA ARG A 143 13.62 -8.88 20.88
C ARG A 143 14.46 -9.36 22.07
N GLY A 144 15.77 -9.48 21.85
CA GLY A 144 16.73 -9.86 22.88
C GLY A 144 17.67 -11.01 22.51
N ASN A 145 17.46 -11.69 21.39
CA ASN A 145 18.32 -12.81 20.97
C ASN A 145 19.21 -12.43 19.78
N ALA A 146 20.46 -12.91 19.76
CA ALA A 146 21.49 -12.62 18.74
C ALA A 146 21.13 -13.11 17.32
N ALA A 147 19.96 -13.75 17.14
CA ALA A 147 19.46 -14.30 15.89
C ALA A 147 18.81 -13.25 14.95
N GLY A 148 18.62 -12.00 15.36
CA GLY A 148 18.05 -10.94 14.52
C GLY A 148 18.74 -10.73 13.16
N PRO A 149 20.08 -10.72 13.09
CA PRO A 149 20.83 -10.64 11.82
C PRO A 149 20.63 -11.88 10.94
N LEU A 150 20.56 -13.08 11.53
CA LEU A 150 20.33 -14.33 10.79
C LEU A 150 18.90 -14.37 10.23
N ALA A 151 17.91 -13.95 11.02
CA ALA A 151 16.52 -13.83 10.58
C ALA A 151 16.39 -12.85 9.41
N PHE A 152 17.05 -11.70 9.52
CA PHE A 152 17.11 -10.71 8.44
C PHE A 152 17.79 -11.27 7.19
N ALA A 153 18.93 -11.96 7.34
CA ALA A 153 19.65 -12.57 6.23
C ALA A 153 18.82 -13.68 5.54
N VAL A 154 18.09 -14.50 6.31
CA VAL A 154 17.17 -15.51 5.77
C VAL A 154 16.01 -14.85 5.04
N SER A 155 15.42 -13.78 5.60
CA SER A 155 14.34 -13.03 4.96
C SER A 155 14.79 -12.40 3.64
N LEU A 156 16.00 -11.83 3.64
CA LEU A 156 16.64 -11.26 2.46
C LEU A 156 16.98 -12.33 1.42
N GLY A 157 17.41 -13.52 1.86
CA GLY A 157 17.68 -14.68 1.01
C GLY A 157 16.41 -15.21 0.33
N ILE A 158 15.30 -15.35 1.07
CA ILE A 158 13.99 -15.74 0.52
C ILE A 158 13.51 -14.70 -0.50
N ALA A 159 13.66 -13.41 -0.18
CA ALA A 159 13.33 -12.31 -1.08
C ALA A 159 14.18 -12.32 -2.36
N ALA A 160 15.50 -12.49 -2.24
CA ALA A 160 16.40 -12.57 -3.38
C ALA A 160 16.09 -13.79 -4.26
N ALA A 161 15.82 -14.95 -3.66
CA ALA A 161 15.43 -16.17 -4.39
C ALA A 161 14.10 -16.00 -5.12
N ALA A 162 13.10 -15.38 -4.50
CA ALA A 162 11.83 -15.09 -5.14
C ALA A 162 11.96 -14.01 -6.24
N MET A 163 12.86 -13.03 -6.11
CA MET A 163 13.18 -12.09 -7.19
C MET A 163 13.85 -12.81 -8.35
N ALA A 164 14.83 -13.67 -8.07
CA ALA A 164 15.50 -14.47 -9.08
C ALA A 164 14.52 -15.39 -9.83
N ALA A 165 13.59 -16.02 -9.10
CA ALA A 165 12.52 -16.83 -9.70
C ALA A 165 11.57 -15.98 -10.57
N ALA A 166 11.21 -14.76 -10.13
CA ALA A 166 10.40 -13.83 -10.91
C ALA A 166 11.14 -13.37 -12.19
N CYS A 167 12.43 -13.07 -12.10
CA CYS A 167 13.25 -12.75 -13.27
C CYS A 167 13.37 -13.96 -14.21
N ALA A 168 13.60 -15.16 -13.68
CA ALA A 168 13.70 -16.40 -14.45
C ALA A 168 12.38 -16.76 -15.16
N SER A 169 11.22 -16.51 -14.52
CA SER A 169 9.91 -16.70 -15.14
C SER A 169 9.67 -15.85 -16.40
N ARG A 170 10.44 -14.77 -16.57
CA ARG A 170 10.38 -13.92 -17.76
C ARG A 170 11.15 -14.50 -18.95
N PHE A 171 12.03 -15.47 -18.70
CA PHE A 171 12.84 -16.17 -19.71
C PHE A 171 12.41 -17.63 -19.93
N LEU A 172 11.66 -18.21 -18.98
CA LEU A 172 11.14 -19.58 -19.03
C LEU A 172 9.60 -19.57 -19.08
N PRO A 173 9.00 -19.67 -20.28
CA PRO A 173 7.54 -19.72 -20.42
C PRO A 173 7.00 -21.03 -19.81
N GLY A 174 6.33 -20.94 -18.67
CA GLY A 174 5.73 -22.09 -17.96
C GLY A 174 5.64 -21.95 -16.44
N LEU A 175 6.41 -21.04 -15.84
CA LEU A 175 6.40 -20.74 -14.42
C LEU A 175 5.69 -19.40 -14.16
N ALA A 176 4.36 -19.33 -14.24
CA ALA A 176 3.67 -18.02 -14.13
C ALA A 176 2.79 -17.88 -12.87
N PRO A 177 3.35 -17.57 -11.70
CA PRO A 177 2.77 -16.48 -10.92
C PRO A 177 2.90 -15.20 -11.78
N SER A 178 1.85 -14.37 -11.85
CA SER A 178 1.98 -13.09 -12.58
C SER A 178 3.20 -12.34 -12.03
N SER A 179 4.13 -11.95 -12.91
CA SER A 179 5.44 -11.40 -12.53
C SER A 179 5.34 -10.22 -11.56
N THR A 180 4.24 -9.47 -11.63
CA THR A 180 3.85 -8.42 -10.69
C THR A 180 3.60 -8.92 -9.26
N THR A 181 2.93 -10.06 -9.09
CA THR A 181 2.64 -10.67 -7.77
C THR A 181 3.92 -11.11 -7.07
N ALA A 182 4.88 -11.67 -7.81
CA ALA A 182 6.15 -12.12 -7.25
C ALA A 182 7.05 -10.93 -6.85
N ILE A 183 7.13 -9.89 -7.70
CA ILE A 183 7.89 -8.66 -7.40
C ILE A 183 7.31 -7.94 -6.18
N LEU A 184 5.98 -7.82 -6.08
CA LEU A 184 5.32 -7.19 -4.93
C LEU A 184 5.48 -8.02 -3.65
N ALA A 185 5.42 -9.35 -3.74
CA ALA A 185 5.67 -10.25 -2.61
C ALA A 185 7.09 -10.04 -2.05
N VAL A 186 8.07 -10.02 -2.93
CA VAL A 186 9.48 -9.82 -2.59
C VAL A 186 9.70 -8.43 -1.99
N ALA A 187 9.23 -7.38 -2.66
CA ALA A 187 9.39 -6.01 -2.19
C ALA A 187 8.77 -5.81 -0.80
N THR A 188 7.61 -6.43 -0.55
CA THR A 188 6.94 -6.38 0.75
C THR A 188 7.73 -7.13 1.81
N VAL A 189 8.25 -8.33 1.52
CA VAL A 189 9.09 -9.08 2.46
C VAL A 189 10.37 -8.32 2.78
N ILE A 190 11.04 -7.73 1.79
CA ILE A 190 12.25 -6.91 2.01
C ILE A 190 11.93 -5.69 2.86
N ALA A 191 10.91 -4.92 2.50
CA ALA A 191 10.55 -3.69 3.21
C ALA A 191 10.13 -3.98 4.65
N VAL A 192 9.29 -4.98 4.86
CA VAL A 192 8.85 -5.39 6.20
C VAL A 192 10.01 -5.95 7.01
N SER A 193 10.90 -6.74 6.40
CA SER A 193 12.08 -7.28 7.11
C SER A 193 13.08 -6.19 7.44
N ALA A 194 13.32 -5.24 6.54
CA ALA A 194 14.16 -4.07 6.79
C ALA A 194 13.59 -3.22 7.93
N CYS A 195 12.29 -2.96 7.96
CA CYS A 195 11.66 -2.21 9.04
C CYS A 195 11.61 -3.01 10.36
N ALA A 196 11.29 -4.29 10.31
CA ALA A 196 11.17 -5.16 11.49
C ALA A 196 12.53 -5.47 12.13
N PHE A 197 13.58 -5.63 11.32
CA PHE A 197 14.91 -5.96 11.82
C PHE A 197 15.89 -4.79 11.80
N SER A 198 15.46 -3.59 11.37
CA SER A 198 16.21 -2.37 11.64
C SER A 198 16.42 -2.25 13.15
N ARG A 199 17.67 -2.27 13.58
CA ARG A 199 18.04 -1.93 14.94
C ARG A 199 17.53 -0.52 15.19
N ASN A 200 16.97 -0.28 16.39
CA ASN A 200 16.59 1.05 16.84
C ASN A 200 17.74 2.02 16.51
N ALA A 201 17.56 2.83 15.47
CA ALA A 201 18.49 3.89 15.12
C ALA A 201 18.31 4.98 16.17
N ALA A 202 18.88 4.73 17.35
CA ALA A 202 19.16 5.75 18.34
C ALA A 202 20.34 6.58 17.83
N SER A 203 20.08 7.41 16.82
CA SER A 203 21.02 8.47 16.41
C SER A 203 20.23 9.57 15.73
N GLY A 204 20.01 10.67 16.46
CA GLY A 204 19.33 11.89 16.00
C GLY A 204 20.11 12.69 14.95
N GLY A 205 20.81 12.02 14.05
CA GLY A 205 21.62 12.63 13.00
C GLY A 205 20.80 13.11 11.80
N ARG A 206 21.43 13.93 10.95
CA ARG A 206 20.84 14.45 9.70
C ARG A 206 20.23 13.34 8.82
N ALA A 207 20.89 12.20 8.70
CA ALA A 207 20.39 11.07 7.91
C ALA A 207 19.04 10.52 8.42
N GLN A 208 18.81 10.50 9.74
CA GLN A 208 17.53 10.08 10.31
C GLN A 208 16.45 11.13 10.07
N SER A 209 16.78 12.41 10.22
CA SER A 209 15.84 13.52 9.94
C SER A 209 15.40 13.51 8.48
N VAL A 210 16.34 13.37 7.55
CA VAL A 210 16.06 13.23 6.12
C VAL A 210 15.22 11.99 5.84
N SER A 211 15.56 10.83 6.42
CA SER A 211 14.79 9.60 6.24
C SER A 211 13.35 9.73 6.76
N ARG A 212 13.13 10.44 7.88
CA ARG A 212 11.79 10.75 8.39
C ARG A 212 11.03 11.68 7.47
N ALA A 213 11.64 12.78 7.02
CA ALA A 213 11.03 13.73 6.11
C ALA A 213 10.61 13.07 4.78
N VAL A 214 11.50 12.23 4.20
CA VAL A 214 11.19 11.46 3.00
C VAL A 214 10.05 10.46 3.26
N GLY A 215 10.07 9.78 4.41
CA GLY A 215 8.98 8.87 4.82
C GLY A 215 7.64 9.58 4.99
N ASP A 216 7.64 10.77 5.59
CA ASP A 216 6.43 11.58 5.80
C ASP A 216 5.84 12.07 4.46
N ALA A 217 6.71 12.43 3.52
CA ALA A 217 6.34 12.85 2.16
C ALA A 217 5.91 11.68 1.25
N THR A 218 6.34 10.44 1.53
CA THR A 218 6.09 9.26 0.67
C THR A 218 4.60 9.07 0.39
N TYR A 219 3.73 9.37 1.37
CA TYR A 219 2.29 9.25 1.21
C TYR A 219 1.73 10.27 0.20
N SER A 220 2.10 11.54 0.36
CA SER A 220 1.68 12.62 -0.56
C SER A 220 2.23 12.37 -1.96
N ILE A 221 3.47 11.89 -2.07
CA ILE A 221 4.10 11.50 -3.34
C ILE A 221 3.32 10.37 -4.02
N TYR A 222 3.01 9.32 -3.26
CA TYR A 222 2.26 8.18 -3.77
C TYR A 222 0.90 8.60 -4.36
N LEU A 223 0.16 9.48 -3.68
CA LEU A 223 -1.15 9.93 -4.17
C LEU A 223 -1.09 10.84 -5.39
N THR A 224 -0.02 11.62 -5.53
CA THR A 224 0.03 12.71 -6.52
C THR A 224 0.84 12.38 -7.75
N HIS A 225 1.84 11.48 -7.69
CA HIS A 225 2.80 11.31 -8.79
C HIS A 225 2.18 10.87 -10.13
N LEU A 226 1.03 10.18 -10.12
CA LEU A 226 0.32 9.82 -11.35
C LEU A 226 -0.37 11.02 -12.02
N LEU A 227 -0.69 12.10 -11.30
CA LEU A 227 -1.38 13.26 -11.87
C LEU A 227 -0.48 14.04 -12.86
N PRO A 228 0.78 14.40 -12.53
CA PRO A 228 1.70 14.98 -13.51
C PRO A 228 1.96 14.06 -14.71
N LEU A 229 2.04 12.75 -14.47
CA LEU A 229 2.22 11.76 -15.53
C LEU A 229 1.02 11.73 -16.49
N ALA A 230 -0.20 11.75 -15.95
CA ALA A 230 -1.43 11.79 -16.74
C ALA A 230 -1.54 13.11 -17.53
N LEU A 231 -1.26 14.25 -16.89
CA LEU A 231 -1.28 15.56 -17.54
C LEU A 231 -0.29 15.62 -18.71
N LEU A 232 0.92 15.09 -18.53
CA LEU A 232 1.90 15.07 -19.60
C LEU A 232 1.52 14.10 -20.72
N ALA A 233 0.97 12.93 -20.41
CA ALA A 233 0.51 11.99 -21.43
C ALA A 233 -0.57 12.61 -22.34
N VAL A 234 -1.44 13.46 -21.77
CA VAL A 234 -2.42 14.25 -22.54
C VAL A 234 -1.74 15.36 -23.35
N ALA A 235 -0.77 16.07 -22.77
CA ALA A 235 -0.11 17.20 -23.42
C ALA A 235 0.89 16.81 -24.52
N MET A 236 1.49 15.61 -24.45
CA MET A 236 2.53 15.15 -25.37
C MET A 236 2.31 13.70 -25.85
N PRO A 237 1.26 13.42 -26.65
CA PRO A 237 0.91 12.05 -27.06
C PRO A 237 2.00 11.34 -27.87
N ALA A 238 2.85 12.08 -28.58
CA ALA A 238 3.89 11.56 -29.48
C ALA A 238 5.28 11.41 -28.83
N ALA A 239 5.51 11.91 -27.61
CA ALA A 239 6.84 11.99 -26.99
C ALA A 239 7.10 10.94 -25.90
N VAL A 240 6.14 10.05 -25.60
CA VAL A 240 6.29 9.00 -24.59
C VAL A 240 7.11 7.83 -25.15
N SER A 241 8.36 8.10 -25.51
CA SER A 241 9.36 7.05 -25.74
C SER A 241 9.82 6.48 -24.38
N ALA A 242 10.42 5.28 -24.36
CA ALA A 242 10.97 4.66 -23.16
C ALA A 242 11.98 5.55 -22.41
N VAL A 243 12.61 6.50 -23.10
CA VAL A 243 13.53 7.51 -22.54
C VAL A 243 12.76 8.57 -21.73
N ALA A 244 11.55 8.93 -22.14
CA ALA A 244 10.69 9.84 -21.40
C ALA A 244 10.36 9.24 -20.02
N LEU A 245 9.97 7.97 -19.94
CA LEU A 245 9.69 7.25 -18.68
C LEU A 245 10.89 7.21 -17.72
N ALA A 246 12.11 7.03 -18.23
CA ALA A 246 13.33 6.97 -17.43
C ALA A 246 13.71 8.32 -16.81
N VAL A 247 13.39 9.44 -17.46
CA VAL A 247 13.57 10.80 -16.94
C VAL A 247 12.35 11.28 -16.15
N PHE A 248 11.15 10.78 -16.48
CA PHE A 248 9.89 11.22 -15.89
C PHE A 248 9.68 10.75 -14.46
N VAL A 249 10.00 9.49 -14.18
CA VAL A 249 9.85 8.94 -12.83
C VAL A 249 10.68 9.73 -11.81
N PRO A 250 11.96 10.05 -12.05
CA PRO A 250 12.73 10.86 -11.11
C PRO A 250 12.26 12.32 -11.02
N VAL A 251 11.92 12.98 -12.13
CA VAL A 251 11.46 14.39 -12.11
C VAL A 251 10.07 14.53 -11.47
N GLY A 252 9.13 13.65 -11.81
CA GLY A 252 7.82 13.58 -11.17
C GLY A 252 7.91 13.25 -9.68
N SER A 253 8.84 12.36 -9.30
CA SER A 253 9.13 12.09 -7.88
C SER A 253 9.71 13.32 -7.17
N LEU A 254 10.58 14.10 -7.82
CA LEU A 254 11.13 15.35 -7.26
C LEU A 254 10.07 16.44 -7.08
N VAL A 255 9.16 16.61 -8.05
CA VAL A 255 8.03 17.55 -7.94
C VAL A 255 7.05 17.10 -6.86
N ALA A 256 6.82 15.80 -6.75
CA ALA A 256 5.98 15.22 -5.71
C ALA A 256 6.62 15.36 -4.31
N VAL A 257 7.95 15.24 -4.21
CA VAL A 257 8.72 15.55 -2.98
C VAL A 257 8.60 17.02 -2.64
N GLY A 258 8.76 17.92 -3.61
CA GLY A 258 8.65 19.37 -3.40
C GLY A 258 7.25 19.78 -2.94
N SER A 259 6.20 19.24 -3.56
CA SER A 259 4.81 19.51 -3.17
C SER A 259 4.42 18.84 -1.84
N GLY A 260 4.95 17.65 -1.55
CA GLY A 260 4.74 16.96 -0.27
C GLY A 260 5.45 17.60 0.92
N LEU A 261 6.47 18.45 0.70
CA LEU A 261 7.15 19.23 1.74
C LEU A 261 6.49 20.59 2.02
N LEU A 262 5.55 21.02 1.17
CA LEU A 262 4.82 22.30 1.30
C LEU A 262 3.45 22.14 2.01
N ILE A 263 3.07 20.92 2.38
CA ILE A 263 1.84 20.56 3.11
C ILE A 263 2.24 20.00 4.48
#